data_AF-A0A958SRL5-F1
#
_entry.id   AF-A0A958SRL5-F1
#
_cell.length_a   1.000
_cell.length_b   1.000
_cell.length_c   1.000
_cell.angle_alpha   90.00
_cell.angle_beta   90.00
_cell.angle_gamma   90.00
#
_symmetry.space_group_name_H-M   'P 1'
#
loop_
_entity.id
_entity.type
_entity.pdbx_description
1 polymer ?
#
loop_
_entity_poly.entity_id
_entity_poly.type
_entity_poly.pdbx_seq_one_letter_code
_entity_poly.pdbx_strand_id
1 'polypeptide(L)'
;MNPSASGWLKKLLSEISVQDAFLKGDTSNFYQDLRTSGFIYGSNVKCIHKAYNNPDYTEEEFTKLNLVLSLIYIYNHHKGPKESFTDSVIAFYKAINEFKPSFLDELLGEKKGHELLEKIIHKRIHIDDNIITKNFNYFITNAVLFSDVLAFKTFLKEPNKVEDYLKELEAAIEIGVYKAFNTKEDKTDYDKSLMKLFESSLRYKNESHLNLQDILPSFTHVLEKYYLIDIVAMSLWSDKVIDNNEAIFLKSISKQLGLDEKIADDSIVHLSSFYATYKDKIALLNSKNPVQSFYDNSGKMVSKLIKRNKKRLIKELQESKELLLLISKSTTTPLTDEEQKKVQGQLLDIFKSIPSLAIFMLPGGMLLLPIVIKFIPKLLPSAFDENRMEEK
;
A
#
# COMPACT_ATOMS: atom_id res chain seq x y z
N MET A 1 14.71 5.33 -9.75
CA MET A 1 13.41 5.44 -10.47
C MET A 1 12.44 6.25 -9.62
N ASN A 2 11.30 6.71 -10.11
CA ASN A 2 10.26 7.36 -9.30
C ASN A 2 8.93 6.61 -9.50
N PRO A 3 8.50 5.72 -8.58
CA PRO A 3 7.25 4.95 -8.72
C PRO A 3 5.96 5.79 -8.70
N SER A 4 6.06 7.10 -8.41
CA SER A 4 4.95 8.06 -8.53
C SER A 4 4.95 8.84 -9.85
N ALA A 5 5.92 8.64 -10.74
CA ALA A 5 5.97 9.30 -12.05
C ALA A 5 5.54 8.34 -13.15
N SER A 6 4.91 8.84 -14.22
CA SER A 6 4.53 8.02 -15.37
C SER A 6 5.73 7.33 -16.03
N GLY A 7 5.53 6.11 -16.52
CA GLY A 7 6.56 5.32 -17.19
C GLY A 7 7.53 4.61 -16.24
N TRP A 8 7.27 4.64 -14.92
CA TRP A 8 8.07 3.92 -13.93
C TRP A 8 8.02 2.41 -14.15
N LEU A 9 6.86 1.86 -14.53
CA LEU A 9 6.70 0.43 -14.74
C LEU A 9 7.48 -0.02 -15.97
N LYS A 10 7.40 0.74 -17.07
CA LYS A 10 8.20 0.47 -18.26
C LYS A 10 9.70 0.47 -17.95
N LYS A 11 10.15 1.43 -17.14
CA LYS A 11 11.53 1.51 -16.69
C LYS A 11 11.92 0.30 -15.83
N LEU A 12 11.09 -0.06 -14.85
CA LEU A 12 11.31 -1.23 -14.00
C LEU A 12 11.45 -2.51 -14.83
N LEU A 13 10.52 -2.76 -15.76
CA LEU A 13 10.52 -3.94 -16.63
C LEU A 13 11.72 -3.97 -17.60
N SER A 14 12.27 -2.82 -17.97
CA SER A 14 13.48 -2.75 -18.80
C SER A 14 14.77 -3.02 -18.03
N GLU A 15 14.77 -2.81 -16.71
CA GLU A 15 15.93 -3.01 -15.84
C GLU A 15 15.97 -4.42 -15.23
N ILE A 16 14.81 -5.05 -14.99
CA ILE A 16 14.73 -6.41 -14.46
C ILE A 16 14.92 -7.43 -15.60
N SER A 17 16.05 -8.15 -15.55
CA SER A 17 16.34 -9.24 -16.47
C SER A 17 15.68 -10.54 -16.02
N VAL A 18 15.26 -11.39 -16.97
CA VAL A 18 14.84 -12.79 -16.68
C VAL A 18 15.95 -13.58 -15.96
N GLN A 19 17.20 -13.15 -16.11
CA GLN A 19 18.35 -13.78 -15.44
C GLN A 19 18.57 -13.30 -14.00
N ASP A 20 17.79 -12.32 -13.52
CA ASP A 20 17.91 -11.75 -12.19
C ASP A 20 17.81 -12.83 -11.09
N ALA A 21 18.73 -12.78 -10.13
CA ALA A 21 18.81 -13.74 -9.04
C ALA A 21 17.54 -13.74 -8.17
N PHE A 22 16.89 -12.58 -8.01
CA PHE A 22 15.62 -12.47 -7.30
C PHE A 22 14.54 -13.33 -7.97
N LEU A 23 14.48 -13.31 -9.31
CA LEU A 23 13.48 -14.05 -10.09
C LEU A 23 13.75 -15.56 -10.16
N LYS A 24 14.93 -16.01 -9.76
CA LYS A 24 15.32 -17.43 -9.67
C LYS A 24 15.37 -17.94 -8.23
N GLY A 25 15.14 -17.05 -7.26
CA GLY A 25 15.18 -17.39 -5.85
C GLY A 25 14.07 -18.37 -5.49
N ASP A 26 14.33 -19.22 -4.50
CA ASP A 26 13.32 -20.13 -4.00
C ASP A 26 12.14 -19.39 -3.36
N THR A 27 11.01 -20.08 -3.33
CA THR A 27 9.73 -19.55 -2.83
C THR A 27 9.77 -19.20 -1.34
N SER A 28 10.65 -19.84 -0.56
CA SER A 28 10.77 -19.56 0.88
C SER A 28 11.44 -18.22 1.11
N ASN A 29 12.59 -17.98 0.47
CA ASN A 29 13.33 -16.73 0.51
C ASN A 29 12.50 -15.57 -0.04
N PHE A 30 11.76 -15.79 -1.14
CA PHE A 30 10.81 -14.80 -1.65
C PHE A 30 9.77 -14.40 -0.60
N TYR A 31 9.20 -15.38 0.10
CA TYR A 31 8.23 -15.09 1.16
C TYR A 31 8.88 -14.38 2.35
N GLN A 32 10.10 -14.76 2.75
CA GLN A 32 10.84 -14.05 3.79
C GLN A 32 11.10 -12.58 3.41
N ASP A 33 11.47 -12.31 2.16
CA ASP A 33 11.70 -10.95 1.68
C ASP A 33 10.39 -10.14 1.73
N LEU A 34 9.24 -10.73 1.42
CA LEU A 34 7.92 -10.10 1.55
C LEU A 34 7.54 -9.80 3.01
N ARG A 35 7.83 -10.72 3.93
CA ARG A 35 7.61 -10.46 5.37
C ARG A 35 8.51 -9.34 5.85
N THR A 36 9.80 -9.41 5.53
CA THR A 36 10.78 -8.43 5.99
C THR A 36 10.52 -7.05 5.40
N SER A 37 10.00 -6.97 4.16
CA SER A 37 9.61 -5.70 3.54
C SER A 37 8.36 -5.06 4.14
N GLY A 38 7.58 -5.85 4.89
CA GLY A 38 6.30 -5.46 5.45
C GLY A 38 5.15 -5.57 4.46
N PHE A 39 5.36 -6.15 3.26
CA PHE A 39 4.31 -6.34 2.27
C PHE A 39 3.20 -7.26 2.79
N ILE A 40 3.56 -8.38 3.43
CA ILE A 40 2.58 -9.32 4.03
C ILE A 40 1.75 -8.64 5.12
N TYR A 41 2.35 -7.70 5.85
CA TYR A 41 1.70 -7.00 6.95
C TYR A 41 1.04 -5.70 6.49
N GLY A 42 1.03 -5.36 5.21
CA GLY A 42 0.45 -4.12 4.71
C GLY A 42 1.19 -2.81 5.05
N SER A 43 2.29 -2.88 5.82
CA SER A 43 3.16 -1.75 6.20
C SER A 43 4.48 -1.78 5.42
N ASN A 44 4.49 -1.26 4.19
CA ASN A 44 5.63 -1.41 3.28
C ASN A 44 6.77 -0.44 3.62
N VAL A 45 7.84 -0.94 4.24
CA VAL A 45 8.97 -0.12 4.74
C VAL A 45 10.24 -0.21 3.91
N LYS A 46 10.33 -1.20 3.01
CA LYS A 46 11.45 -1.39 2.08
C LYS A 46 11.02 -2.18 0.84
N CYS A 47 11.88 -2.23 -0.16
CA CYS A 47 11.66 -3.02 -1.37
C CYS A 47 12.17 -4.46 -1.20
N ILE A 48 11.42 -5.46 -1.69
CA ILE A 48 11.87 -6.87 -1.72
C ILE A 48 13.08 -7.08 -2.62
N HIS A 49 13.24 -6.23 -3.64
CA HIS A 49 14.40 -6.25 -4.51
C HIS A 49 15.41 -5.17 -4.10
N LYS A 50 16.58 -5.58 -3.60
CA LYS A 50 17.59 -4.69 -2.98
C LYS A 50 18.00 -3.50 -3.86
N ALA A 51 18.10 -3.69 -5.18
CA ALA A 51 18.49 -2.61 -6.11
C ALA A 51 17.50 -1.43 -6.15
N TYR A 52 16.25 -1.64 -5.71
CA TYR A 52 15.19 -0.63 -5.70
C TYR A 52 14.89 -0.12 -4.29
N ASN A 53 15.73 -0.43 -3.30
CA ASN A 53 15.52 -0.01 -1.93
C ASN A 53 16.05 1.40 -1.67
N ASN A 54 15.25 2.42 -2.00
CA ASN A 54 15.60 3.83 -1.80
C ASN A 54 14.95 4.37 -0.49
N PRO A 55 15.73 4.91 0.47
CA PRO A 55 15.18 5.53 1.69
C PRO A 55 14.19 6.68 1.42
N ASP A 56 14.32 7.33 0.26
CA ASP A 56 13.45 8.42 -0.19
C ASP A 56 12.16 7.94 -0.86
N TYR A 57 11.82 6.65 -0.80
CA TYR A 57 10.50 6.16 -1.20
C TYR A 57 9.48 6.25 -0.06
N THR A 58 8.24 6.58 -0.41
CA THR A 58 7.09 6.51 0.50
C THR A 58 6.65 5.06 0.67
N GLU A 59 5.83 4.80 1.69
CA GLU A 59 5.19 3.49 1.87
C GLU A 59 4.39 3.10 0.62
N GLU A 60 3.63 4.02 0.04
CA GLU A 60 2.87 3.80 -1.20
C GLU A 60 3.78 3.34 -2.35
N GLU A 61 4.95 3.98 -2.53
CA GLU A 61 5.89 3.61 -3.58
C GLU A 61 6.52 2.24 -3.34
N PHE A 62 6.81 1.89 -2.08
CA PHE A 62 7.22 0.53 -1.73
C PHE A 62 6.10 -0.48 -1.99
N THR A 63 4.84 -0.17 -1.67
CA THR A 63 3.69 -1.03 -1.97
C THR A 63 3.56 -1.28 -3.46
N LYS A 64 3.65 -0.23 -4.30
CA LYS A 64 3.63 -0.37 -5.78
C LYS A 64 4.74 -1.31 -6.26
N LEU A 65 5.97 -1.08 -5.79
CA LEU A 65 7.12 -1.88 -6.19
C LEU A 65 6.98 -3.34 -5.74
N ASN A 66 6.66 -3.58 -4.48
CA ASN A 66 6.55 -4.92 -3.91
C ASN A 66 5.41 -5.72 -4.55
N LEU A 67 4.27 -5.09 -4.84
CA LEU A 67 3.18 -5.74 -5.57
C LEU A 67 3.63 -6.15 -6.97
N VAL A 68 4.19 -5.22 -7.75
CA VAL A 68 4.63 -5.51 -9.13
C VAL A 68 5.75 -6.54 -9.15
N LEU A 69 6.76 -6.41 -8.29
CA LEU A 69 7.86 -7.37 -8.20
C LEU A 69 7.36 -8.77 -7.81
N SER A 70 6.35 -8.86 -6.95
CA SER A 70 5.71 -10.13 -6.59
C SER A 70 4.97 -10.75 -7.77
N LEU A 71 4.24 -9.95 -8.54
CA LEU A 71 3.58 -10.41 -9.77
C LEU A 71 4.60 -10.87 -10.82
N ILE A 72 5.73 -10.16 -10.98
CA ILE A 72 6.82 -10.57 -11.86
C ILE A 72 7.43 -11.91 -11.39
N TYR A 73 7.67 -12.05 -10.08
CA TYR A 73 8.18 -13.30 -9.50
C TYR A 73 7.26 -14.49 -9.81
N ILE A 74 5.95 -14.33 -9.60
CA ILE A 74 4.94 -15.35 -9.91
C ILE A 74 4.89 -15.64 -11.41
N TYR A 75 4.88 -14.63 -12.26
CA TYR A 75 4.88 -14.79 -13.72
C TYR A 75 6.11 -15.57 -14.22
N ASN A 76 7.28 -15.33 -13.64
CA ASN A 76 8.51 -16.01 -14.01
C ASN A 76 8.51 -17.50 -13.60
N HIS A 77 7.90 -17.83 -12.45
CA HIS A 77 7.81 -19.21 -11.93
C HIS A 77 6.62 -20.00 -12.49
N HIS A 78 5.59 -19.31 -12.95
CA HIS A 78 4.35 -19.90 -13.44
C HIS A 78 4.06 -19.28 -14.79
N LYS A 79 4.68 -19.81 -15.85
CA LYS A 79 4.43 -19.34 -17.21
C LYS A 79 2.94 -19.49 -17.54
N GLY A 80 2.27 -18.36 -17.73
CA GLY A 80 0.95 -18.30 -18.39
C GLY A 80 1.08 -18.40 -19.92
N PRO A 81 -0.03 -18.19 -20.66
CA PRO A 81 -0.04 -18.28 -22.13
C PRO A 81 0.97 -17.31 -22.77
N LYS A 82 1.25 -17.45 -24.08
CA LYS A 82 2.29 -16.76 -24.89
C LYS A 82 2.31 -15.20 -24.87
N GLU A 83 1.58 -14.57 -23.95
CA GLU A 83 1.39 -13.14 -23.79
C GLU A 83 2.49 -12.50 -22.92
N SER A 84 2.66 -11.18 -23.07
CA SER A 84 3.61 -10.43 -22.25
C SER A 84 3.15 -10.33 -20.80
N PHE A 85 4.09 -10.14 -19.86
CA PHE A 85 3.78 -9.89 -18.44
C PHE A 85 2.70 -8.80 -18.26
N THR A 86 2.82 -7.69 -18.99
CA THR A 86 1.89 -6.57 -18.88
C THR A 86 0.49 -6.97 -19.32
N ASP A 87 0.37 -7.69 -20.43
CA ASP A 87 -0.93 -8.14 -20.92
C ASP A 87 -1.58 -9.15 -19.97
N SER A 88 -0.80 -10.11 -19.44
CA SER A 88 -1.29 -11.12 -18.50
C SER A 88 -1.81 -10.49 -17.20
N VAL A 89 -1.12 -9.49 -16.64
CA VAL A 89 -1.57 -8.81 -15.43
C VAL A 89 -2.81 -7.95 -15.70
N ILE A 90 -2.88 -7.27 -16.85
CA ILE A 90 -4.10 -6.53 -17.24
C ILE A 90 -5.28 -7.50 -17.41
N ALA A 91 -5.08 -8.65 -18.07
CA ALA A 91 -6.11 -9.66 -18.24
C ALA A 91 -6.59 -10.24 -16.91
N PHE A 92 -5.66 -10.52 -15.98
CA PHE A 92 -5.98 -10.94 -14.62
C PHE A 92 -6.85 -9.92 -13.89
N TYR A 93 -6.44 -8.65 -13.88
CA TYR A 93 -7.20 -7.60 -13.18
C TYR A 93 -8.57 -7.34 -13.82
N LYS A 94 -8.71 -7.52 -15.14
CA LYS A 94 -10.00 -7.50 -15.82
C LYS A 94 -10.88 -8.67 -15.39
N ALA A 95 -10.34 -9.89 -15.40
CA ALA A 95 -11.06 -11.08 -14.98
C ALA A 95 -11.61 -10.92 -13.56
N ILE A 96 -10.82 -10.45 -12.60
CA ILE A 96 -11.31 -10.29 -11.22
C ILE A 96 -12.21 -9.05 -11.02
N ASN A 97 -12.23 -8.08 -11.94
CA ASN A 97 -13.13 -6.91 -11.87
C ASN A 97 -14.51 -7.18 -12.48
N GLU A 98 -14.63 -8.11 -13.44
CA GLU A 98 -15.93 -8.51 -14.03
C GLU A 98 -16.92 -9.01 -12.96
N PHE A 99 -16.41 -9.52 -11.83
CA PHE A 99 -17.22 -10.11 -10.77
C PHE A 99 -17.59 -9.15 -9.61
N LYS A 100 -16.96 -7.97 -9.53
CA LYS A 100 -17.34 -6.87 -8.63
C LYS A 100 -17.00 -5.52 -9.28
N PRO A 101 -17.90 -4.95 -10.10
CA PRO A 101 -17.69 -3.67 -10.75
C PRO A 101 -17.70 -2.56 -9.71
N SER A 102 -16.51 -2.10 -9.32
CA SER A 102 -16.38 -0.92 -8.46
C SER A 102 -15.03 -0.22 -8.57
N PHE A 103 -13.95 -0.90 -8.99
CA PHE A 103 -12.62 -0.29 -8.98
C PHE A 103 -11.99 -0.08 -10.37
N LEU A 104 -12.25 -0.89 -11.41
CA LEU A 104 -11.64 -0.67 -12.74
C LEU A 104 -12.59 -0.11 -13.80
N ASP A 105 -13.85 0.20 -13.47
CA ASP A 105 -14.87 0.53 -14.47
C ASP A 105 -14.50 1.78 -15.30
N GLU A 106 -13.83 2.75 -14.68
CA GLU A 106 -13.29 3.95 -15.34
C GLU A 106 -12.10 3.66 -16.28
N LEU A 107 -11.45 2.50 -16.13
CA LEU A 107 -10.22 2.12 -16.85
C LEU A 107 -10.46 1.11 -17.99
N LEU A 108 -11.70 0.60 -18.14
CA LEU A 108 -12.05 -0.44 -19.12
C LEU A 108 -11.93 0.02 -20.59
N GLY A 109 -11.93 1.33 -20.87
CA GLY A 109 -11.82 1.91 -22.21
C GLY A 109 -10.41 2.36 -22.63
N GLU A 110 -9.40 2.25 -21.76
CA GLU A 110 -8.06 2.76 -22.05
C GLU A 110 -7.22 1.82 -22.93
N LYS A 111 -6.28 2.40 -23.71
CA LYS A 111 -5.39 1.65 -24.59
C LYS A 111 -4.49 0.70 -23.78
N LYS A 112 -4.30 -0.53 -24.28
CA LYS A 112 -3.40 -1.54 -23.69
C LYS A 112 -1.97 -1.01 -23.56
N GLY A 113 -1.27 -1.42 -22.49
CA GLY A 113 0.15 -1.17 -22.30
C GLY A 113 0.54 -0.86 -20.87
N HIS A 114 1.79 -0.43 -20.66
CA HIS A 114 2.33 -0.15 -19.33
C HIS A 114 1.58 0.97 -18.59
N GLU A 115 1.12 1.99 -19.29
CA GLU A 115 0.39 3.12 -18.68
C GLU A 115 -0.95 2.68 -18.05
N LEU A 116 -1.68 1.79 -18.73
CA LEU A 116 -2.90 1.20 -18.18
C LEU A 116 -2.59 0.36 -16.94
N LEU A 117 -1.55 -0.46 -16.99
CA LEU A 117 -1.15 -1.26 -15.83
C LEU A 117 -0.69 -0.37 -14.65
N GLU A 118 0.02 0.73 -14.90
CA GLU A 118 0.37 1.71 -13.85
C GLU A 118 -0.87 2.27 -13.16
N LYS A 119 -1.92 2.60 -13.92
CA LYS A 119 -3.19 3.08 -13.38
C LYS A 119 -3.94 2.00 -12.59
N ILE A 120 -3.99 0.78 -13.09
CA ILE A 120 -4.60 -0.37 -12.39
C ILE A 120 -3.91 -0.57 -11.03
N ILE A 121 -2.58 -0.63 -11.01
CA ILE A 121 -1.80 -0.80 -9.78
C ILE A 121 -2.03 0.37 -8.82
N HIS A 122 -2.01 1.60 -9.32
CA HIS A 122 -2.25 2.78 -8.48
C HIS A 122 -3.65 2.75 -7.86
N LYS A 123 -4.68 2.40 -8.62
CA LYS A 123 -6.05 2.34 -8.12
C LYS A 123 -6.24 1.17 -7.13
N ARG A 124 -5.62 0.01 -7.39
CA ARG A 124 -5.73 -1.17 -6.54
C ARG A 124 -5.16 -0.95 -5.13
N ILE A 125 -4.07 -0.21 -5.00
CA ILE A 125 -3.50 0.11 -3.67
C ILE A 125 -4.26 1.21 -2.93
N HIS A 126 -5.16 1.95 -3.61
CA HIS A 126 -5.91 3.08 -3.06
C HIS A 126 -7.41 2.80 -2.99
N ILE A 127 -7.82 1.72 -2.32
CA ILE A 127 -9.23 1.48 -2.05
C ILE A 127 -9.72 2.63 -1.15
N ASP A 128 -10.61 3.46 -1.70
CA ASP A 128 -11.24 4.67 -1.16
C ASP A 128 -10.50 6.01 -1.42
N ASP A 129 -11.16 6.89 -2.21
CA ASP A 129 -10.65 8.21 -2.62
C ASP A 129 -10.69 9.26 -1.49
N ASN A 130 -11.33 8.95 -0.37
CA ASN A 130 -11.50 9.89 0.75
C ASN A 130 -10.20 10.06 1.53
N ILE A 131 -9.56 11.23 1.37
CA ILE A 131 -8.27 11.58 2.00
C ILE A 131 -8.28 11.55 3.54
N ILE A 132 -9.45 11.69 4.15
CA ILE A 132 -9.61 11.80 5.60
C ILE A 132 -9.60 10.41 6.30
N THR A 133 -9.95 9.32 5.61
CA THR A 133 -9.93 7.94 6.14
C THR A 133 -8.62 7.19 5.82
N LYS A 134 -7.67 7.84 5.12
CA LYS A 134 -6.51 7.21 4.47
C LYS A 134 -5.56 6.42 5.37
N ASN A 135 -5.23 6.89 6.57
CA ASN A 135 -4.13 6.25 7.33
C ASN A 135 -4.48 4.90 7.95
N PHE A 136 -5.76 4.63 8.21
CA PHE A 136 -6.22 3.38 8.83
C PHE A 136 -6.64 2.34 7.78
N ASN A 137 -7.20 2.80 6.65
CA ASN A 137 -7.68 1.95 5.57
C ASN A 137 -6.53 1.26 4.80
N TYR A 138 -5.37 1.92 4.63
CA TYR A 138 -4.29 1.38 3.80
C TYR A 138 -3.57 0.18 4.40
N PHE A 139 -3.43 0.10 5.72
CA PHE A 139 -2.72 -1.01 6.35
C PHE A 139 -3.42 -2.35 6.06
N ILE A 140 -4.72 -2.45 6.34
CA ILE A 140 -5.50 -3.67 6.13
C ILE A 140 -5.69 -3.94 4.64
N THR A 141 -5.99 -2.91 3.85
CA THR A 141 -6.11 -3.01 2.40
C THR A 141 -4.82 -3.53 1.76
N ASN A 142 -3.66 -3.06 2.22
CA ASN A 142 -2.37 -3.50 1.68
C ASN A 142 -2.02 -4.92 2.13
N ALA A 143 -2.39 -5.31 3.36
CA ALA A 143 -2.15 -6.66 3.85
C ALA A 143 -2.88 -7.70 2.99
N VAL A 144 -4.08 -7.37 2.50
CA VAL A 144 -4.82 -8.26 1.59
C VAL A 144 -4.30 -8.30 0.15
N LEU A 145 -3.36 -7.43 -0.25
CA LEU A 145 -2.83 -7.40 -1.63
C LEU A 145 -2.08 -8.68 -2.02
N PHE A 146 -1.54 -9.44 -1.06
CA PHE A 146 -0.91 -10.72 -1.39
C PHE A 146 -1.91 -11.77 -1.88
N SER A 147 -3.21 -11.60 -1.61
CA SER A 147 -4.27 -12.40 -2.26
C SER A 147 -4.24 -12.25 -3.78
N ASP A 148 -3.96 -11.05 -4.30
CA ASP A 148 -3.82 -10.80 -5.75
C ASP A 148 -2.64 -11.58 -6.32
N VAL A 149 -1.52 -11.64 -5.59
CA VAL A 149 -0.30 -12.37 -6.00
C VAL A 149 -0.58 -13.88 -6.09
N LEU A 150 -1.29 -14.42 -5.09
CA LEU A 150 -1.71 -15.82 -5.06
C LEU A 150 -2.74 -16.14 -6.15
N ALA A 151 -3.75 -15.29 -6.32
CA ALA A 151 -4.76 -15.47 -7.35
C ALA A 151 -4.19 -15.32 -8.76
N PHE A 152 -3.19 -14.45 -8.96
CA PHE A 152 -2.50 -14.32 -10.23
C PHE A 152 -1.78 -15.61 -10.62
N LYS A 153 -1.19 -16.32 -9.66
CA LYS A 153 -0.62 -17.66 -9.89
C LYS A 153 -1.69 -18.63 -10.36
N THR A 154 -2.87 -18.63 -9.75
CA THR A 154 -4.01 -19.47 -10.17
C THR A 154 -4.48 -19.08 -11.57
N PHE A 155 -4.62 -17.79 -11.84
CA PHE A 155 -5.01 -17.25 -13.14
C PHE A 155 -4.07 -17.67 -14.28
N LEU A 156 -2.75 -17.64 -14.05
CA LEU A 156 -1.78 -18.05 -15.07
C LEU A 156 -1.90 -19.53 -15.45
N LYS A 157 -2.47 -20.38 -14.58
CA LYS A 157 -2.69 -21.80 -14.84
C LYS A 157 -4.09 -22.10 -15.34
N GLU A 158 -5.09 -21.54 -14.67
CA GLU A 158 -6.52 -21.83 -14.85
C GLU A 158 -7.33 -20.52 -14.75
N PRO A 159 -7.33 -19.68 -15.81
CA PRO A 159 -8.00 -18.37 -15.80
C PRO A 159 -9.46 -18.42 -15.34
N ASN A 160 -10.18 -19.48 -15.71
CA ASN A 160 -11.60 -19.64 -15.40
C ASN A 160 -11.88 -19.97 -13.92
N LYS A 161 -10.88 -20.36 -13.12
CA LYS A 161 -11.03 -20.70 -11.70
C LYS A 161 -10.56 -19.60 -10.75
N VAL A 162 -10.05 -18.49 -11.29
CA VAL A 162 -9.49 -17.41 -10.45
C VAL A 162 -10.51 -16.81 -9.49
N GLU A 163 -11.77 -16.72 -9.92
CA GLU A 163 -12.86 -16.17 -9.11
C GLU A 163 -13.19 -17.08 -7.93
N ASP A 164 -13.43 -18.37 -8.18
CA ASP A 164 -13.70 -19.37 -7.15
C ASP A 164 -12.55 -19.45 -6.15
N TYR A 165 -11.31 -19.43 -6.66
CA TYR A 165 -10.12 -19.39 -5.82
C TYR A 165 -10.08 -18.16 -4.90
N LEU A 166 -10.37 -16.97 -5.42
CA LEU A 166 -10.42 -15.74 -4.62
C LEU A 166 -11.53 -15.78 -3.58
N LYS A 167 -12.71 -16.31 -3.92
CA LYS A 167 -13.82 -16.50 -2.97
C LYS A 167 -13.40 -17.41 -1.82
N GLU A 168 -12.79 -18.55 -2.12
CA GLU A 168 -12.30 -19.48 -1.10
C GLU A 168 -11.19 -18.86 -0.23
N LEU A 169 -10.21 -18.20 -0.85
CA LEU A 169 -9.10 -17.55 -0.14
C LEU A 169 -9.60 -16.43 0.78
N GLU A 170 -10.43 -15.51 0.28
CA GLU A 170 -10.97 -14.42 1.07
C GLU A 170 -11.90 -14.93 2.19
N ALA A 171 -12.68 -15.99 1.94
CA ALA A 171 -13.48 -16.63 2.98
C ALA A 171 -12.62 -17.26 4.08
N ALA A 172 -11.54 -17.97 3.73
CA ALA A 172 -10.61 -18.55 4.70
C ALA A 172 -9.94 -17.47 5.57
N ILE A 173 -9.56 -16.36 4.93
CA ILE A 173 -9.01 -15.18 5.58
C ILE A 173 -10.04 -14.55 6.54
N GLU A 174 -11.27 -14.32 6.07
CA GLU A 174 -12.37 -13.75 6.86
C GLU A 174 -12.65 -14.59 8.12
N ILE A 175 -12.85 -15.90 7.95
CA ILE A 175 -13.15 -16.80 9.06
C ILE A 175 -11.96 -16.91 10.02
N GLY A 176 -10.73 -16.95 9.49
CA GLY A 176 -9.50 -16.98 10.28
C GLY A 176 -9.37 -15.76 11.18
N VAL A 177 -9.54 -14.57 10.60
CA VAL A 177 -9.48 -13.29 11.31
C VAL A 177 -10.64 -13.16 12.31
N TYR A 178 -11.84 -13.57 11.94
CA TYR A 178 -13.01 -13.58 12.82
C TYR A 178 -12.82 -14.49 14.04
N LYS A 179 -12.27 -15.69 13.86
CA LYS A 179 -11.98 -16.61 14.97
C LYS A 179 -10.84 -16.11 15.85
N ALA A 180 -9.79 -15.55 15.27
CA ALA A 180 -8.72 -14.87 16.01
C ALA A 180 -9.28 -13.78 16.92
N PHE A 181 -10.09 -12.89 16.35
CA PHE A 181 -10.74 -11.80 17.09
C PHE A 181 -11.62 -12.30 18.24
N ASN A 182 -12.33 -13.40 18.04
CA ASN A 182 -13.19 -13.98 19.08
C ASN A 182 -12.44 -14.78 20.15
N THR A 183 -11.15 -15.05 19.93
CA THR A 183 -10.27 -15.67 20.94
C THR A 183 -9.84 -14.67 22.02
N LYS A 184 -9.86 -13.36 21.71
CA LYS A 184 -9.52 -12.29 22.66
C LYS A 184 -10.50 -12.25 23.82
N GLU A 185 -9.96 -12.28 25.04
CA GLU A 185 -10.72 -12.13 26.29
C GLU A 185 -11.34 -10.73 26.39
N ASP A 186 -10.52 -9.69 26.15
CA ASP A 186 -10.94 -8.30 26.17
C ASP A 186 -10.95 -7.71 24.75
N LYS A 187 -12.13 -7.28 24.28
CA LYS A 187 -12.31 -6.66 22.95
C LYS A 187 -12.47 -5.16 23.09
N THR A 188 -11.47 -4.41 22.64
CA THR A 188 -11.53 -2.94 22.66
C THR A 188 -12.41 -2.40 21.52
N ASP A 189 -12.85 -1.14 21.61
CA ASP A 189 -13.53 -0.49 20.48
C ASP A 189 -12.61 -0.32 19.26
N TYR A 190 -11.30 -0.23 19.50
CA TYR A 190 -10.27 -0.25 18.46
C TYR A 190 -10.27 -1.59 17.71
N ASP A 191 -10.34 -2.71 18.42
CA ASP A 191 -10.45 -4.04 17.81
C ASP A 191 -11.70 -4.13 16.92
N LYS A 192 -12.88 -3.69 17.42
CA LYS A 192 -14.12 -3.71 16.64
C LYS A 192 -14.01 -2.87 15.36
N SER A 193 -13.33 -1.73 15.41
CA SER A 193 -13.05 -0.90 14.23
C SER A 193 -12.11 -1.60 13.25
N LEU A 194 -11.06 -2.29 13.74
CA LEU A 194 -10.18 -3.08 12.88
C LEU A 194 -10.94 -4.19 12.15
N MET A 195 -11.84 -4.91 12.84
CA MET A 195 -12.65 -5.95 12.23
C MET A 195 -13.55 -5.39 11.11
N LYS A 196 -14.25 -4.28 11.36
CA LYS A 196 -15.10 -3.64 10.34
C LYS A 196 -14.31 -3.20 9.10
N LEU A 197 -13.11 -2.66 9.32
CA LEU A 197 -12.24 -2.26 8.22
C LEU A 197 -11.75 -3.47 7.43
N PHE A 198 -11.43 -4.57 8.13
CA PHE A 198 -11.10 -5.85 7.51
C PHE A 198 -12.21 -6.37 6.60
N GLU A 199 -13.43 -6.47 7.13
CA GLU A 199 -14.62 -6.90 6.37
C GLU A 199 -14.89 -6.01 5.15
N SER A 200 -14.56 -4.71 5.23
CA SER A 200 -14.69 -3.80 4.09
C SER A 200 -13.58 -3.92 3.04
N SER A 201 -12.43 -4.48 3.41
CA SER A 201 -11.25 -4.64 2.54
C SER A 201 -11.32 -5.88 1.65
N LEU A 202 -12.15 -6.87 2.01
CA LEU A 202 -12.40 -8.07 1.22
C LEU A 202 -13.37 -7.79 0.06
N ARG A 203 -13.17 -8.48 -1.06
CA ARG A 203 -14.06 -8.38 -2.23
C ARG A 203 -15.36 -9.11 -1.96
N TYR A 204 -15.26 -10.32 -1.41
CA TYR A 204 -16.39 -11.18 -1.12
C TYR A 204 -16.70 -11.12 0.38
N LYS A 205 -17.99 -10.99 0.71
CA LYS A 205 -18.48 -11.14 2.08
C LYS A 205 -19.11 -12.52 2.19
N ASN A 206 -18.69 -13.29 3.17
CA ASN A 206 -19.25 -14.61 3.35
C ASN A 206 -20.54 -14.54 4.18
N GLU A 207 -21.67 -14.94 3.60
CA GLU A 207 -22.94 -15.07 4.34
C GLU A 207 -23.06 -16.41 5.09
N SER A 208 -22.06 -17.30 4.94
CA SER A 208 -22.19 -18.71 5.32
C SER A 208 -21.48 -19.09 6.62
N HIS A 209 -22.09 -20.03 7.35
CA HIS A 209 -21.58 -20.67 8.58
C HIS A 209 -20.39 -21.63 8.33
N LEU A 210 -19.52 -21.34 7.35
CA LEU A 210 -18.42 -22.24 6.99
C LEU A 210 -17.38 -22.34 8.11
N ASN A 211 -16.92 -23.56 8.38
CA ASN A 211 -15.84 -23.79 9.33
C ASN A 211 -14.49 -23.80 8.63
N LEU A 212 -13.47 -23.20 9.28
CA LEU A 212 -12.07 -23.29 8.81
C LEU A 212 -11.64 -24.72 8.44
N GLN A 213 -12.10 -25.72 9.18
CA GLN A 213 -11.73 -27.12 8.94
C GLN A 213 -12.15 -27.63 7.56
N ASP A 214 -13.19 -27.03 6.96
CA ASP A 214 -13.72 -27.44 5.66
C ASP A 214 -12.96 -26.79 4.49
N ILE A 215 -12.39 -25.60 4.72
CA ILE A 215 -11.73 -24.80 3.66
C ILE A 215 -10.21 -24.94 3.70
N LEU A 216 -9.59 -24.96 4.89
CA LEU A 216 -8.12 -25.01 5.02
C LEU A 216 -7.45 -26.17 4.26
N PRO A 217 -8.06 -27.37 4.14
CA PRO A 217 -7.49 -28.45 3.34
C PRO A 217 -7.38 -28.18 1.84
N SER A 218 -8.13 -27.23 1.26
CA SER A 218 -8.06 -26.91 -0.18
C SER A 218 -6.78 -26.14 -0.55
N PHE A 219 -6.14 -25.46 0.42
CA PHE A 219 -4.88 -24.74 0.21
C PHE A 219 -3.69 -25.69 0.25
N THR A 220 -3.25 -26.12 -0.94
CA THR A 220 -2.14 -27.07 -1.09
C THR A 220 -0.78 -26.39 -1.23
N HIS A 221 -0.73 -25.10 -1.60
CA HIS A 221 0.52 -24.42 -1.87
C HIS A 221 1.10 -23.71 -0.65
N VAL A 222 2.42 -23.84 -0.46
CA VAL A 222 3.12 -23.32 0.73
C VAL A 222 2.91 -21.82 0.98
N LEU A 223 2.88 -21.00 -0.08
CA LEU A 223 2.65 -19.55 0.03
C LEU A 223 1.27 -19.21 0.59
N GLU A 224 0.25 -20.00 0.24
CA GLU A 224 -1.13 -19.82 0.73
C GLU A 224 -1.16 -20.08 2.23
N LYS A 225 -0.55 -21.20 2.64
CA LYS A 225 -0.50 -21.60 4.03
C LYS A 225 0.26 -20.60 4.90
N TYR A 226 1.42 -20.14 4.45
CA TYR A 226 2.19 -19.12 5.18
C TYR A 226 1.42 -17.81 5.29
N TYR A 227 0.81 -17.36 4.19
CA TYR A 227 0.02 -16.14 4.19
C TYR A 227 -1.20 -16.20 5.10
N LEU A 228 -1.93 -17.32 5.12
CA LEU A 228 -3.06 -17.52 6.04
C LEU A 228 -2.62 -17.47 7.51
N ILE A 229 -1.45 -18.02 7.84
CA ILE A 229 -0.89 -17.91 9.20
C ILE A 229 -0.54 -16.45 9.51
N ASP A 230 0.25 -15.79 8.65
CA ASP A 230 0.75 -14.43 8.93
C ASP A 230 -0.39 -13.38 8.97
N ILE A 231 -1.43 -13.50 8.12
CA ILE A 231 -2.57 -12.57 8.15
C ILE A 231 -3.46 -12.75 9.38
N VAL A 232 -3.60 -14.00 9.88
CA VAL A 232 -4.31 -14.26 11.13
C VAL A 232 -3.48 -13.85 12.33
N ALA A 233 -2.17 -14.07 12.32
CA ALA A 233 -1.26 -13.55 13.36
C ALA A 233 -1.34 -12.02 13.45
N MET A 234 -1.41 -11.34 12.29
CA MET A 234 -1.57 -9.89 12.22
C MET A 234 -2.86 -9.39 12.88
N SER A 235 -3.97 -10.13 12.81
CA SER A 235 -5.23 -9.71 13.46
C SER A 235 -5.24 -9.93 14.98
N LEU A 236 -4.41 -10.84 15.48
CA LEU A 236 -4.18 -11.03 16.91
C LEU A 236 -3.32 -9.92 17.52
N TRP A 237 -2.46 -9.28 16.72
CA TRP A 237 -1.49 -8.26 17.17
C TRP A 237 -2.11 -6.86 17.45
N SER A 238 -3.21 -6.77 18.20
CA SER A 238 -3.80 -5.48 18.62
C SER A 238 -3.01 -4.81 19.75
N ASP A 239 -2.56 -5.61 20.72
CA ASP A 239 -2.02 -5.13 22.00
C ASP A 239 -0.50 -5.23 22.12
N LYS A 240 0.17 -5.42 20.97
CA LYS A 240 1.64 -5.55 20.84
C LYS A 240 2.24 -6.79 21.52
N VAL A 241 1.39 -7.70 21.97
CA VAL A 241 1.75 -9.02 22.51
C VAL A 241 0.64 -9.97 22.09
N ILE A 242 1.01 -11.16 21.63
CA ILE A 242 0.08 -12.27 21.42
C ILE A 242 0.08 -13.09 22.70
N ASP A 243 -1.08 -13.30 23.30
CA ASP A 243 -1.21 -14.09 24.53
C ASP A 243 -1.12 -15.61 24.27
N ASN A 244 -1.13 -16.40 25.35
CA ASN A 244 -1.01 -17.86 25.23
C ASN A 244 -2.20 -18.51 24.51
N ASN A 245 -3.42 -18.02 24.73
CA ASN A 245 -4.63 -18.55 24.09
C ASN A 245 -4.62 -18.24 22.59
N GLU A 246 -4.22 -17.01 22.23
CA GLU A 246 -4.04 -16.57 20.85
C GLU A 246 -2.93 -17.36 20.14
N ALA A 247 -1.80 -17.63 20.81
CA ALA A 247 -0.72 -18.45 20.27
C ALA A 247 -1.16 -19.91 20.06
N ILE A 248 -1.89 -20.50 21.00
CA ILE A 248 -2.47 -21.84 20.87
C ILE A 248 -3.44 -21.89 19.69
N PHE A 249 -4.28 -20.86 19.53
CA PHE A 249 -5.18 -20.75 18.39
C PHE A 249 -4.42 -20.71 17.06
N LEU A 250 -3.37 -19.88 16.94
CA LEU A 250 -2.58 -19.80 15.71
C LEU A 250 -1.87 -21.13 15.38
N LYS A 251 -1.33 -21.82 16.40
CA LYS A 251 -0.77 -23.18 16.24
C LYS A 251 -1.81 -24.18 15.74
N SER A 252 -3.05 -24.08 16.21
CA SER A 252 -4.14 -24.91 15.74
C SER A 252 -4.45 -24.70 14.25
N ILE A 253 -4.31 -23.47 13.74
CA ILE A 253 -4.45 -23.15 12.32
C ILE A 253 -3.28 -23.76 11.53
N SER A 254 -2.05 -23.58 12.02
CA SER A 254 -0.86 -24.17 11.37
C SER A 254 -1.01 -25.68 11.19
N LYS A 255 -1.46 -26.37 12.24
CA LYS A 255 -1.74 -27.81 12.20
C LYS A 255 -2.85 -28.18 11.22
N GLN A 256 -3.95 -27.42 11.16
CA GLN A 256 -5.05 -27.64 10.21
C GLN A 256 -4.60 -27.43 8.75
N LEU A 257 -3.64 -26.54 8.51
CA LEU A 257 -2.99 -26.35 7.21
C LEU A 257 -1.94 -27.45 6.90
N GLY A 258 -1.70 -28.39 7.81
CA GLY A 258 -0.68 -29.43 7.66
C GLY A 258 0.75 -28.89 7.72
N LEU A 259 0.99 -27.84 8.52
CA LEU A 259 2.31 -27.26 8.80
C LEU A 259 2.77 -27.58 10.23
N ASP A 260 4.07 -27.45 10.46
CA ASP A 260 4.65 -27.52 11.81
C ASP A 260 4.16 -26.33 12.66
N GLU A 261 3.86 -26.57 13.94
CA GLU A 261 3.47 -25.52 14.89
C GLU A 261 4.56 -24.44 15.03
N LYS A 262 5.84 -24.77 14.77
CA LYS A 262 6.94 -23.82 14.70
C LYS A 262 6.73 -22.72 13.68
N ILE A 263 5.98 -22.96 12.60
CA ILE A 263 5.66 -21.92 11.61
C ILE A 263 4.81 -20.82 12.24
N ALA A 264 3.89 -21.17 13.15
CA ALA A 264 3.11 -20.19 13.90
C ALA A 264 4.00 -19.40 14.87
N ASP A 265 4.90 -20.07 15.59
CA ASP A 265 5.87 -19.41 16.48
C ASP A 265 6.76 -18.44 15.69
N ASP A 266 7.30 -18.87 14.54
CA ASP A 266 8.12 -18.04 13.67
C ASP A 266 7.36 -16.82 13.13
N SER A 267 6.08 -16.99 12.78
CA SER A 267 5.21 -15.88 12.35
C SER A 267 5.03 -14.85 13.48
N ILE A 268 4.74 -15.29 14.71
CA ILE A 268 4.62 -14.42 15.88
C ILE A 268 5.92 -13.65 16.13
N VAL A 269 7.06 -14.35 16.16
CA VAL A 269 8.37 -13.73 16.40
C VAL A 269 8.73 -12.73 15.31
N HIS A 270 8.50 -13.08 14.04
CA HIS A 270 8.78 -12.19 12.91
C HIS A 270 7.90 -10.93 12.96
N LEU A 271 6.59 -11.09 13.18
CA LEU A 271 5.64 -9.99 13.30
C LEU A 271 6.02 -9.05 14.45
N SER A 272 6.32 -9.62 15.62
CA SER A 272 6.76 -8.88 16.81
C SER A 272 8.01 -8.04 16.51
N SER A 273 9.01 -8.67 15.89
CA SER A 273 10.28 -8.04 15.55
C SER A 273 10.11 -6.94 14.51
N PHE A 274 9.27 -7.17 13.51
CA PHE A 274 8.94 -6.21 12.46
C PHE A 274 8.32 -4.94 13.07
N TYR A 275 7.27 -5.08 13.89
CA TYR A 275 6.62 -3.93 14.51
C TYR A 275 7.51 -3.25 15.53
N ALA A 276 8.29 -3.98 16.33
CA ALA A 276 9.25 -3.39 17.25
C ALA A 276 10.28 -2.51 16.51
N THR A 277 10.75 -2.97 15.34
CA THR A 277 11.73 -2.27 14.51
C THR A 277 11.14 -1.05 13.80
N TYR A 278 9.89 -1.14 13.33
CA TYR A 278 9.30 -0.16 12.43
C TYR A 278 8.13 0.63 13.01
N LYS A 279 7.85 0.50 14.32
CA LYS A 279 6.79 1.22 15.03
C LYS A 279 6.74 2.71 14.69
N ASP A 280 7.89 3.39 14.69
CA ASP A 280 7.99 4.83 14.41
C ASP A 280 7.67 5.22 12.96
N LYS A 281 7.71 4.25 12.04
CA LYS A 281 7.38 4.43 10.62
C LYS A 281 5.96 3.99 10.27
N ILE A 282 5.31 3.24 11.15
CA ILE A 282 3.96 2.71 10.93
C ILE A 282 2.96 3.67 11.58
N ALA A 283 2.31 4.48 10.75
CA ALA A 283 1.38 5.54 11.18
C ALA A 283 0.29 5.05 12.15
N LEU A 284 -0.19 3.82 11.96
CA LEU A 284 -1.24 3.18 12.75
C LEU A 284 -0.85 2.97 14.22
N LEU A 285 0.41 2.65 14.50
CA LEU A 285 0.86 2.28 15.85
C LEU A 285 1.27 3.48 16.71
N ASN A 286 1.30 4.68 16.11
CA ASN A 286 1.83 5.89 16.75
C ASN A 286 0.77 6.89 17.22
N SER A 287 -0.52 6.68 16.95
CA SER A 287 -1.52 7.69 17.26
C SER A 287 -2.69 7.23 18.10
N LYS A 288 -2.81 7.82 19.30
CA LYS A 288 -4.04 7.81 20.12
C LYS A 288 -5.15 8.70 19.53
N ASN A 289 -4.87 9.51 18.50
CA ASN A 289 -5.82 10.42 17.86
C ASN A 289 -5.64 10.44 16.31
N PRO A 290 -6.64 10.01 15.53
CA PRO A 290 -6.58 9.99 14.06
C PRO A 290 -6.28 11.34 13.39
N VAL A 291 -6.79 12.45 13.96
CA VAL A 291 -6.60 13.80 13.39
C VAL A 291 -5.15 14.26 13.56
N GLN A 292 -4.58 14.06 14.74
CA GLN A 292 -3.17 14.40 15.00
C GLN A 292 -2.23 13.54 14.13
N SER A 293 -2.54 12.24 14.00
CA SER A 293 -1.81 11.31 13.12
C SER A 293 -1.82 11.77 11.66
N PHE A 294 -2.96 12.25 11.18
CA PHE A 294 -3.08 12.79 9.83
C PHE A 294 -2.14 13.98 9.65
N TYR A 295 -2.20 15.00 10.51
CA TYR A 295 -1.34 16.19 10.36
C TYR A 295 0.15 15.86 10.46
N ASP A 296 0.57 15.02 11.41
CA ASP A 296 1.98 14.69 11.61
C ASP A 296 2.57 13.85 10.46
N ASN A 297 1.80 12.87 9.96
CA ASN A 297 2.23 12.03 8.84
C ASN A 297 2.15 12.77 7.50
N SER A 298 1.13 13.61 7.31
CA SER A 298 0.99 14.43 6.10
C SER A 298 2.09 15.48 5.98
N GLY A 299 2.59 16.06 7.08
CA GLY A 299 3.72 16.97 7.04
C GLY A 299 4.98 16.34 6.43
N LYS A 300 5.32 15.12 6.84
CA LYS A 300 6.47 14.36 6.29
C LYS A 300 6.25 13.99 4.82
N MET A 301 5.06 13.52 4.48
CA MET A 301 4.70 13.17 3.09
C MET A 301 4.79 14.39 2.16
N VAL A 302 4.18 15.51 2.56
CA VAL A 302 4.21 16.78 1.83
C VAL A 302 5.64 17.25 1.63
N SER A 303 6.44 17.30 2.70
CA SER A 303 7.85 17.71 2.62
C SER A 303 8.64 16.87 1.62
N LYS A 304 8.44 15.55 1.62
CA LYS A 304 9.11 14.61 0.73
C LYS A 304 8.70 14.78 -0.73
N LEU A 305 7.39 14.89 -1.01
CA LEU A 305 6.85 15.13 -2.36
C LEU A 305 7.36 16.46 -2.94
N ILE A 306 7.33 17.51 -2.12
CA ILE A 306 7.76 18.85 -2.49
C ILE A 306 9.29 18.90 -2.72
N LYS A 307 10.10 18.27 -1.86
CA LYS A 307 11.56 18.17 -2.03
C LYS A 307 11.94 17.42 -3.31
N ARG A 308 11.25 16.32 -3.62
CA ARG A 308 11.53 15.50 -4.82
C ARG A 308 11.19 16.22 -6.12
N ASN A 309 10.12 17.01 -6.12
CA ASN A 309 9.70 17.80 -7.27
C ASN A 309 10.29 19.21 -7.28
N LYS A 310 11.18 19.55 -6.33
CA LYS A 310 11.72 20.91 -6.12
C LYS A 310 12.13 21.61 -7.41
N LYS A 311 12.92 20.95 -8.27
CA LYS A 311 13.40 21.56 -9.52
C LYS A 311 12.26 21.96 -10.45
N ARG A 312 11.29 21.06 -10.64
CA ARG A 312 10.12 21.31 -11.50
C ARG A 312 9.20 22.35 -10.87
N LEU A 313 8.94 22.20 -9.58
CA LEU A 313 8.11 23.13 -8.81
C LEU A 313 8.67 24.56 -8.84
N ILE A 314 9.98 24.75 -8.63
CA ILE A 314 10.63 26.07 -8.72
C ILE A 314 10.49 26.66 -10.13
N LYS A 315 10.68 25.84 -11.18
CA LYS A 315 10.54 26.29 -12.55
C LYS A 315 9.13 26.82 -12.83
N GLU A 316 8.10 26.07 -12.44
CA GLU A 316 6.70 26.45 -12.64
C GLU A 316 6.30 27.65 -11.76
N LEU A 317 6.81 27.73 -10.51
CA LEU A 317 6.59 28.89 -9.64
C LEU A 317 7.20 30.18 -10.21
N GLN A 318 8.37 30.10 -10.86
CA GLN A 318 9.02 31.25 -11.49
C GLN A 318 8.22 31.83 -12.66
N GLU A 319 7.34 31.05 -13.27
CA GLU A 319 6.45 31.51 -14.35
C GLU A 319 5.29 32.36 -13.82
N SER A 320 4.98 32.30 -12.51
CA SER A 320 3.95 33.12 -11.86
C SER A 320 4.52 34.14 -10.88
N LYS A 321 4.71 35.38 -11.36
CA LYS A 321 5.20 36.50 -10.53
C LYS A 321 4.26 36.86 -9.39
N GLU A 322 2.93 36.81 -9.61
CA GLU A 322 1.92 37.10 -8.57
C GLU A 322 1.98 36.07 -7.45
N LEU A 323 2.07 34.78 -7.81
CA LEU A 323 2.15 33.70 -6.84
C LEU A 323 3.39 33.82 -5.95
N LEU A 324 4.55 34.12 -6.55
CA LEU A 324 5.78 34.34 -5.80
C LEU A 324 5.66 35.49 -4.79
N LEU A 325 4.99 36.57 -5.18
CA LEU A 325 4.80 37.74 -4.32
C LEU A 325 3.89 37.38 -3.13
N LEU A 326 2.78 36.67 -3.37
CA LEU A 326 1.88 36.23 -2.31
C LEU A 326 2.53 35.18 -1.39
N ILE A 327 3.32 34.27 -1.93
CA ILE A 327 4.07 33.29 -1.11
C ILE A 327 5.09 34.00 -0.23
N SER A 328 5.85 34.95 -0.79
CA SER A 328 6.81 35.77 -0.04
C SER A 328 6.09 36.58 1.05
N LYS A 329 4.98 37.25 0.72
CA LYS A 329 4.13 37.98 1.69
C LYS A 329 3.67 37.08 2.84
N SER A 330 3.31 35.83 2.57
CA SER A 330 2.85 34.85 3.57
C SER A 330 3.89 34.46 4.62
N THR A 331 5.18 34.74 4.35
CA THR A 331 6.27 34.48 5.31
C THR A 331 6.35 35.54 6.41
N THR A 332 5.87 36.76 6.14
CA THR A 332 5.97 37.92 7.05
C THR A 332 4.62 38.40 7.56
N THR A 333 3.56 38.21 6.77
CA THR A 333 2.22 38.69 7.09
C THR A 333 1.15 37.66 6.71
N PRO A 334 0.07 37.53 7.50
CA PRO A 334 -1.04 36.69 7.12
C PRO A 334 -1.70 37.23 5.84
N LEU A 335 -2.00 36.31 4.91
CA LEU A 335 -2.73 36.63 3.69
C LEU A 335 -4.21 36.88 3.99
N THR A 336 -4.87 37.72 3.21
CA THR A 336 -6.34 37.86 3.25
C THR A 336 -7.02 36.62 2.65
N ASP A 337 -8.30 36.41 2.93
CA ASP A 337 -9.07 35.28 2.37
C ASP A 337 -9.03 35.26 0.83
N GLU A 338 -9.04 36.43 0.19
CA GLU A 338 -8.93 36.55 -1.27
C GLU A 338 -7.54 36.16 -1.78
N GLU A 339 -6.49 36.64 -1.11
CA GLU A 339 -5.10 36.31 -1.43
C GLU A 339 -4.82 34.82 -1.23
N GLN A 340 -5.37 34.23 -0.16
CA GLN A 340 -5.24 32.82 0.13
C GLN A 340 -5.94 31.95 -0.92
N LYS A 341 -7.14 32.35 -1.38
CA LYS A 341 -7.83 31.67 -2.50
C LYS A 341 -7.02 31.75 -3.80
N LYS A 342 -6.41 32.90 -4.09
CA LYS A 342 -5.53 33.06 -5.27
C LYS A 342 -4.31 32.15 -5.20
N VAL A 343 -3.61 32.12 -4.07
CA VAL A 343 -2.46 31.23 -3.84
C VAL A 343 -2.87 29.77 -4.02
N GLN A 344 -4.00 29.35 -3.43
CA GLN A 344 -4.50 27.98 -3.56
C GLN A 344 -4.81 27.62 -5.02
N GLY A 345 -5.53 28.48 -5.75
CA GLY A 345 -5.87 28.24 -7.15
C GLY A 345 -4.63 28.11 -8.04
N GLN A 346 -3.69 29.05 -7.93
CA GLN A 346 -2.47 29.04 -8.73
C GLN A 346 -1.55 27.87 -8.38
N LEU A 347 -1.48 27.46 -7.11
CA LEU A 347 -0.73 26.24 -6.73
C LEU A 347 -1.36 24.97 -7.27
N LEU A 348 -2.70 24.87 -7.26
CA LEU A 348 -3.40 23.73 -7.85
C LEU A 348 -3.14 23.63 -9.35
N ASP A 349 -3.08 24.74 -10.06
CA ASP A 349 -2.74 24.75 -11.48
C ASP A 349 -1.31 24.26 -11.75
N ILE A 350 -0.35 24.62 -10.89
CA ILE A 350 1.02 24.05 -10.94
C ILE A 350 1.01 22.55 -10.62
N PHE A 351 0.19 22.10 -9.66
CA PHE A 351 0.14 20.68 -9.31
C PHE A 351 -0.48 19.82 -10.43
N LYS A 352 -1.37 20.36 -11.26
CA LYS A 352 -1.86 19.69 -12.49
C LYS A 352 -0.71 19.34 -13.44
N SER A 353 0.34 20.17 -13.50
CA SER A 353 1.46 19.94 -14.39
C SER A 353 2.46 18.90 -13.83
N ILE A 354 2.42 18.58 -12.54
CA ILE A 354 3.35 17.68 -11.86
C ILE A 354 2.62 16.42 -11.37
N PRO A 355 2.72 15.27 -12.08
CA PRO A 355 1.91 14.08 -11.79
C PRO A 355 1.98 13.59 -10.34
N SER A 356 3.15 13.65 -9.70
CA SER A 356 3.34 13.23 -8.32
C SER A 356 2.75 14.19 -7.27
N LEU A 357 2.37 15.41 -7.66
CA LEU A 357 1.65 16.37 -6.82
C LEU A 357 0.14 16.38 -7.10
N ALA A 358 -0.33 15.62 -8.09
CA ALA A 358 -1.76 15.51 -8.42
C ALA A 358 -2.61 14.98 -7.25
N ILE A 359 -1.97 14.33 -6.26
CA ILE A 359 -2.61 13.91 -5.01
C ILE A 359 -3.28 15.05 -4.24
N PHE A 360 -2.82 16.30 -4.40
CA PHE A 360 -3.45 17.47 -3.76
C PHE A 360 -4.79 17.87 -4.40
N MET A 361 -5.10 17.34 -5.58
CA MET A 361 -6.34 17.61 -6.30
C MET A 361 -7.44 16.61 -5.99
N LEU A 362 -7.11 15.48 -5.37
CA LEU A 362 -8.09 14.47 -4.97
C LEU A 362 -9.00 14.99 -3.83
N PRO A 363 -10.21 14.43 -3.64
CA PRO A 363 -11.12 14.83 -2.57
C PRO A 363 -10.45 14.82 -1.17
N GLY A 364 -10.33 15.99 -0.55
CA GLY A 364 -9.66 16.21 0.74
C GLY A 364 -8.16 16.54 0.66
N GLY A 365 -7.55 16.53 -0.52
CA GLY A 365 -6.13 16.89 -0.74
C GLY A 365 -5.86 18.37 -0.50
N MET A 366 -6.89 19.20 -0.65
CA MET A 366 -6.85 20.62 -0.30
C MET A 366 -6.60 20.86 1.19
N LEU A 367 -6.88 19.90 2.09
CA LEU A 367 -6.54 20.02 3.51
C LEU A 367 -5.02 20.07 3.75
N LEU A 368 -4.23 19.58 2.79
CA LEU A 368 -2.77 19.59 2.85
C LEU A 368 -2.16 20.86 2.22
N LEU A 369 -2.92 21.65 1.47
CA LEU A 369 -2.44 22.90 0.86
C LEU A 369 -1.82 23.87 1.89
N PRO A 370 -2.40 24.11 3.07
CA PRO A 370 -1.79 24.98 4.08
C PRO A 370 -0.38 24.52 4.49
N ILE A 371 -0.17 23.21 4.58
CA ILE A 371 1.14 22.61 4.89
C ILE A 371 2.11 22.88 3.73
N VAL A 372 1.67 22.69 2.49
CA VAL A 372 2.47 22.95 1.28
C VAL A 372 2.89 24.42 1.19
N ILE A 373 1.96 25.35 1.39
CA ILE A 373 2.22 26.80 1.39
C ILE A 373 3.30 27.16 2.42
N LYS A 374 3.29 26.51 3.59
CA LYS A 374 4.32 26.69 4.62
C LYS A 374 5.70 26.10 4.25
N PHE A 375 5.75 25.09 3.38
CA PHE A 375 6.99 24.45 2.95
C PHE A 375 7.64 25.08 1.71
N ILE A 376 6.86 25.67 0.80
CA ILE A 376 7.39 26.25 -0.45
C ILE A 376 8.44 27.34 -0.21
N PRO A 377 8.27 28.30 0.73
CA PRO A 377 9.28 29.31 1.01
C PRO A 377 10.66 28.72 1.31
N LYS A 378 10.72 27.61 2.06
CA LYS A 378 11.97 26.91 2.42
C LYS A 378 12.71 26.31 1.21
N LEU A 379 12.02 26.13 0.08
CA LEU A 379 12.63 25.60 -1.15
C LEU A 379 13.23 26.70 -2.03
N LEU A 380 12.68 27.91 -1.97
CA LEU A 380 13.10 29.03 -2.79
C LEU A 380 14.53 29.46 -2.40
N PRO A 381 15.28 30.11 -3.32
CA PRO A 381 16.54 30.74 -2.97
C PRO A 381 16.37 31.68 -1.76
N SER A 382 17.39 31.82 -0.91
CA SER A 382 17.34 32.67 0.29
C SER A 382 16.91 34.11 0.00
N ALA A 383 17.16 34.60 -1.21
CA ALA A 383 16.69 35.90 -1.68
C ALA A 383 15.16 36.10 -1.62
N PHE A 384 14.37 35.03 -1.44
CA PHE A 384 12.90 35.08 -1.36
C PHE A 384 12.36 34.81 0.05
N ASP A 385 13.22 34.50 1.02
CA ASP A 385 12.87 34.23 2.41
C ASP A 385 13.83 35.01 3.32
N GLU A 386 13.50 36.29 3.57
CA GLU A 386 14.33 37.23 4.33
C GLU A 386 14.60 36.76 5.78
N ASN A 387 13.79 35.84 6.31
CA ASN A 387 13.89 35.31 7.67
C ASN A 387 14.43 33.87 7.72
N ARG A 388 14.98 33.35 6.62
CA ARG A 388 15.56 32.01 6.59
C ARG A 388 16.74 31.94 7.54
N MET A 389 16.56 31.28 8.69
CA MET A 389 17.69 30.93 9.56
C MET A 389 18.62 29.97 8.80
N GLU A 390 19.89 30.34 8.67
CA GLU A 390 20.90 29.46 8.09
C GLU A 390 21.02 28.20 8.97
N GLU A 391 20.73 27.03 8.39
CA GLU A 391 21.00 25.75 9.04
C GLU A 391 22.52 25.62 9.17
N LYS A 392 23.03 25.58 10.42
CA LYS A 392 24.43 25.28 10.74
C LYS A 392 24.76 23.82 10.53
#